data_AF-A0A949FQJ3-F1
#
_entry.id   AF-A0A949FQJ3-F1
#
_cell.length_a   1.000
_cell.length_b   1.000
_cell.length_c   1.000
_cell.angle_alpha   90.00
_cell.angle_beta   90.00
_cell.angle_gamma   90.00
#
_symmetry.space_group_name_H-M   'P 1'
#
loop_
_entity.id
_entity.type
_entity.pdbx_description
1 polymer ?
#
loop_
_entity_poly.entity_id
_entity_poly.type
_entity_poly.pdbx_seq_one_letter_code
_entity_poly.pdbx_strand_id
1 'polypeptide(L)'
;MLTHLSSGVGSLALGAMLPSRNGAAEPTERSSMDRSALPHFAPKAKRVLCLFQSEGVSHVDLFDDKPALHEYAGKEIPPSIKGNQRLTGMTSGQSAYPVVPPLKP
;
A
#
# COMPACT_ATOMS: atom_id res chain seq x y z
N MET A 1 49.91 39.36 -11.01
CA MET A 1 48.50 39.69 -11.27
C MET A 1 47.61 38.44 -11.51
N LEU A 2 47.98 37.25 -11.00
CA LEU A 2 47.17 36.01 -11.08
C LEU A 2 46.79 35.46 -9.68
N THR A 3 47.30 36.08 -8.62
CA THR A 3 47.18 35.63 -7.22
C THR A 3 45.79 35.87 -6.62
N HIS A 4 45.03 36.86 -7.12
CA HIS A 4 43.71 37.20 -6.59
C HIS A 4 42.54 36.41 -7.20
N LEU A 5 42.79 35.57 -8.21
CA LEU A 5 41.72 34.77 -8.84
C LEU A 5 41.30 33.58 -7.94
N SER A 6 42.23 33.05 -7.15
CA SER A 6 42.00 31.90 -6.25
C SER A 6 41.06 32.23 -5.07
N SER A 7 41.13 33.45 -4.55
CA SER A 7 40.31 33.91 -3.42
C SER A 7 38.82 34.03 -3.76
N GLY A 8 38.47 34.32 -5.02
CA GLY A 8 37.07 34.44 -5.45
C GLY A 8 36.38 33.09 -5.59
N VAL A 9 37.04 32.12 -6.24
CA VAL A 9 36.47 30.78 -6.46
C VAL A 9 36.32 30.00 -5.16
N GLY A 10 37.27 30.13 -4.22
CA GLY A 10 37.18 29.51 -2.90
C GLY A 10 35.99 30.02 -2.07
N SER A 11 35.67 31.31 -2.18
CA SER A 11 34.53 31.92 -1.48
C SER A 11 33.18 31.44 -2.04
N LEU A 12 33.09 31.21 -3.36
CA LEU A 12 31.90 30.63 -4.00
C LEU A 12 31.69 29.16 -3.60
N ALA A 13 32.77 28.37 -3.54
CA ALA A 13 32.69 26.98 -3.10
C ALA A 13 32.27 26.86 -1.62
N LEU A 14 32.79 27.74 -0.75
CA LEU A 14 32.39 27.79 0.66
C LEU A 14 30.92 28.22 0.82
N GLY A 15 30.46 29.19 0.03
CA GLY A 15 29.06 29.62 -0.01
C GLY A 15 28.10 28.53 -0.47
N ALA A 16 28.53 27.62 -1.34
CA ALA A 16 27.75 26.47 -1.79
C ALA A 16 27.68 25.32 -0.75
N MET A 17 28.67 25.21 0.15
CA MET A 17 28.69 24.21 1.22
C MET A 17 28.00 24.66 2.51
N LEU A 18 27.86 25.97 2.74
CA LEU A 18 27.12 26.51 3.88
C LEU A 18 25.62 26.29 3.65
N PRO A 19 24.90 25.60 4.55
CA PRO A 19 23.45 25.44 4.44
C PRO A 19 22.79 26.83 4.42
N SER A 20 22.05 27.13 3.34
CA SER A 20 21.37 28.40 3.11
C SER A 20 20.44 28.73 4.27
N ARG A 21 20.94 29.48 5.25
CA ARG A 21 20.12 29.95 6.37
C ARG A 21 19.37 31.21 5.93
N ASN A 22 18.21 30.94 5.33
CA ASN A 22 17.03 31.80 5.11
C ASN A 22 17.02 32.73 3.89
N GLY A 23 16.10 32.44 2.95
CA GLY A 23 15.37 33.47 2.21
C GLY A 23 14.93 33.16 0.77
N ALA A 24 13.83 32.40 0.63
CA ALA A 24 12.86 32.40 -0.48
C ALA A 24 13.18 31.75 -1.87
N ALA A 25 12.25 30.83 -2.25
CA ALA A 25 11.81 30.40 -3.59
C ALA A 25 12.55 29.26 -4.34
N GLU A 26 12.04 28.03 -4.15
CA GLU A 26 11.70 26.92 -5.09
C GLU A 26 12.28 26.94 -6.54
N PRO A 27 12.73 25.78 -7.08
CA PRO A 27 11.81 24.67 -7.35
C PRO A 27 12.28 23.29 -6.89
N THR A 28 11.30 22.58 -6.33
CA THR A 28 11.12 21.13 -6.24
C THR A 28 11.76 20.34 -7.40
N GLU A 29 12.88 19.67 -7.15
CA GLU A 29 13.35 18.53 -7.95
C GLU A 29 14.04 17.52 -7.03
N ARG A 30 13.30 16.43 -6.78
CA ARG A 30 13.74 15.13 -6.27
C ARG A 30 14.28 15.18 -4.84
N SER A 31 13.40 14.76 -3.93
CA SER A 31 13.75 14.08 -2.68
C SER A 31 14.81 13.00 -2.98
N SER A 32 16.07 13.42 -3.04
CA SER A 32 17.17 12.57 -2.62
C SER A 32 16.82 12.23 -1.19
N MET A 33 16.31 11.01 -0.99
CA MET A 33 16.13 10.46 0.34
C MET A 33 17.42 10.80 1.07
N ASP A 34 17.31 11.65 2.09
CA ASP A 34 18.43 12.08 2.88
C ASP A 34 19.16 10.79 3.28
N ARG A 35 20.36 10.59 2.75
CA ARG A 35 21.12 9.37 3.04
C ARG A 35 21.47 9.30 4.52
N SER A 36 21.35 10.42 5.25
CA SER A 36 21.41 10.48 6.71
C SER A 36 20.14 9.95 7.40
N ALA A 37 19.01 9.86 6.69
CA ALA A 37 17.76 9.29 7.20
C ALA A 37 17.67 7.76 6.99
N LEU A 38 18.60 7.17 6.23
CA LEU A 38 18.70 5.72 6.10
C LEU A 38 19.47 5.14 7.29
N PRO A 39 18.99 4.05 7.91
CA PRO A 39 19.74 3.41 8.98
C PRO A 39 21.11 2.94 8.46
N HIS A 40 22.15 3.13 9.27
CA HIS A 40 23.53 2.71 8.95
C HIS A 40 23.71 1.18 8.81
N PHE A 41 22.66 0.40 9.07
CA PHE A 41 22.67 -1.06 9.02
C PHE A 41 21.64 -1.57 8.02
N ALA A 42 21.97 -2.67 7.34
CA ALA A 42 21.05 -3.33 6.43
C ALA A 42 19.79 -3.81 7.19
N PRO A 43 18.57 -3.42 6.76
CA PRO A 43 17.34 -3.86 7.40
C PRO A 43 17.19 -5.38 7.28
N LYS A 44 16.77 -6.03 8.38
CA LYS A 44 16.45 -7.46 8.42
C LYS A 44 14.95 -7.63 8.64
N ALA A 45 14.30 -8.40 7.76
CA ALA A 45 12.91 -8.80 7.97
C ALA A 45 12.81 -9.72 9.20
N LYS A 46 12.03 -9.33 10.21
CA LYS A 46 11.85 -10.12 11.44
C LYS A 46 10.75 -11.18 11.32
N ARG A 47 9.76 -10.96 10.46
CA ARG A 47 8.61 -11.84 10.25
C ARG A 47 8.17 -11.77 8.79
N VAL A 48 7.83 -12.91 8.21
CA VAL A 48 7.27 -13.01 6.86
C VAL A 48 5.89 -13.66 7.00
N LEU A 49 4.86 -12.98 6.53
CA LEU A 49 3.50 -13.53 6.44
C LEU A 49 3.28 -14.05 5.02
N CYS A 50 3.15 -15.36 4.86
CA CYS A 50 2.78 -15.97 3.59
C CYS A 50 1.27 -16.21 3.60
N LEU A 51 0.54 -15.48 2.75
CA LEU A 51 -0.90 -15.64 2.55
C LEU A 51 -1.12 -16.45 1.28
N PHE A 52 -1.60 -17.68 1.42
CA PHE A 52 -1.96 -18.53 0.29
C PHE A 52 -3.46 -18.36 0.01
N GLN A 53 -3.79 -17.47 -0.93
CA GLN A 53 -5.16 -17.27 -1.39
C GLN A 53 -5.37 -18.13 -2.64
N SER A 54 -5.74 -19.40 -2.43
CA SER A 54 -5.85 -20.43 -3.49
C SER A 54 -6.62 -19.93 -4.72
N GLU A 55 -7.63 -19.09 -4.53
CA GLU A 55 -8.54 -18.65 -5.58
C GLU A 55 -8.75 -17.11 -5.55
N GLY A 56 -7.76 -16.36 -5.07
CA GLY A 56 -7.86 -14.91 -4.88
C GLY A 56 -8.54 -14.49 -3.57
N VAL A 57 -8.72 -13.17 -3.41
CA VAL A 57 -9.46 -12.58 -2.28
C VAL A 57 -10.93 -12.98 -2.35
N SER A 58 -11.57 -13.23 -1.21
CA SER A 58 -13.00 -13.57 -1.22
C SER A 58 -13.78 -12.44 -1.91
N HIS A 59 -14.85 -12.78 -2.62
CA HIS A 59 -15.69 -11.78 -3.30
C HIS A 59 -16.26 -10.71 -2.33
N VAL A 60 -16.34 -11.05 -1.04
CA VAL A 60 -16.78 -10.16 0.04
C VAL A 60 -15.62 -9.33 0.62
N ASP A 61 -14.37 -9.77 0.45
CA ASP A 61 -13.17 -9.12 1.01
C ASP A 61 -12.67 -7.92 0.20
N LEU A 62 -13.24 -7.67 -0.98
CA LEU A 62 -12.90 -6.50 -1.78
C LEU A 62 -13.68 -5.28 -1.28
N PHE A 63 -12.99 -4.15 -1.14
CA PHE A 63 -13.57 -2.82 -0.83
C PHE A 63 -14.44 -2.22 -1.96
N ASP A 64 -14.82 -3.04 -2.94
CA ASP A 64 -15.75 -2.67 -3.99
C ASP A 64 -17.18 -2.91 -3.51
N ASP A 65 -18.02 -1.88 -3.65
CA ASP A 65 -19.42 -1.96 -3.23
C ASP A 65 -20.22 -2.82 -4.22
N LYS A 66 -20.96 -3.80 -3.68
CA LYS A 66 -21.69 -4.79 -4.47
C LYS A 66 -23.18 -4.69 -4.13
N PRO A 67 -23.97 -3.91 -4.89
CA PRO A 67 -25.39 -3.70 -4.64
C PRO A 67 -26.18 -5.00 -4.47
N ALA A 68 -25.85 -6.01 -5.28
CA ALA A 68 -26.48 -7.32 -5.19
C ALA A 68 -26.22 -8.02 -3.84
N LEU A 69 -25.03 -7.88 -3.24
CA LEU A 69 -24.78 -8.48 -1.92
C LEU A 69 -25.61 -7.82 -0.82
N HIS A 70 -25.95 -6.53 -0.95
CA HIS A 70 -26.88 -5.87 -0.03
C HIS A 70 -28.31 -6.36 -0.20
N GLU A 71 -28.76 -6.50 -1.45
CA GLU A 71 -30.14 -6.94 -1.76
C GLU A 71 -30.40 -8.37 -1.29
N TYR A 72 -29.42 -9.25 -1.46
CA TYR A 72 -29.53 -10.67 -1.12
C TYR A 72 -29.00 -11.00 0.27
N ALA A 73 -28.50 -10.02 1.04
CA ALA A 73 -27.97 -10.22 2.39
C ALA A 73 -28.93 -11.04 3.27
N GLY A 74 -28.45 -12.19 3.75
CA GLY A 74 -29.22 -13.09 4.62
C GLY A 74 -30.29 -13.94 3.92
N LYS A 75 -30.53 -13.74 2.62
CA LYS A 75 -31.40 -14.61 1.82
C LYS A 75 -30.65 -15.89 1.44
N GLU A 76 -31.38 -16.99 1.31
CA GLU A 76 -30.81 -18.26 0.84
C GLU A 76 -30.26 -18.11 -0.59
N ILE A 77 -29.10 -18.71 -0.86
CA ILE A 77 -28.50 -18.73 -2.20
C ILE A 77 -29.52 -19.34 -3.18
N PRO A 78 -29.84 -18.65 -4.29
CA PRO A 78 -30.80 -19.13 -5.27
C PRO A 78 -30.41 -20.51 -5.85
N PRO A 79 -31.39 -21.39 -6.12
CA PRO A 79 -31.14 -22.70 -6.70
C PRO A 79 -30.52 -22.61 -8.11
N SER A 80 -30.71 -21.50 -8.83
CA SER A 80 -30.04 -21.24 -10.11
C SER A 80 -28.52 -21.12 -9.99
N ILE A 81 -28.01 -20.67 -8.84
CA ILE A 81 -26.58 -20.48 -8.59
C ILE A 81 -25.98 -21.74 -7.96
N LYS A 82 -26.68 -22.33 -6.98
CA LYS A 82 -26.20 -23.52 -6.28
C LYS A 82 -26.30 -24.79 -7.14
N GLY A 83 -27.37 -24.91 -7.93
CA GLY A 83 -27.68 -26.10 -8.71
C GLY A 83 -27.67 -27.37 -7.86
N ASN A 84 -27.11 -28.43 -8.43
CA ASN A 84 -26.93 -29.73 -7.76
C ASN A 84 -25.51 -29.93 -7.20
N GLN A 85 -24.69 -28.87 -7.17
CA GLN A 85 -23.28 -28.97 -6.80
C GLN A 85 -23.11 -29.01 -5.28
N ARG A 86 -22.26 -29.93 -4.81
CA ARG A 86 -21.80 -29.92 -3.41
C ARG A 86 -20.86 -28.74 -3.21
N LEU A 87 -21.24 -27.80 -2.33
CA LEU A 87 -20.47 -26.59 -2.02
C LEU A 87 -19.10 -26.94 -1.42
N THR A 88 -19.06 -27.49 -0.20
CA THR A 88 -17.82 -27.99 0.42
C THR A 88 -18.10 -29.10 1.44
N GLY A 89 -17.06 -29.78 1.93
CA GLY A 89 -17.21 -30.67 3.10
C GLY A 89 -17.51 -29.92 4.40
N MET A 90 -17.05 -28.68 4.52
CA MET A 90 -17.22 -27.84 5.71
C MET A 90 -18.66 -27.33 5.87
N THR A 91 -19.45 -27.33 4.80
CA THR A 91 -20.85 -26.88 4.81
C THR A 91 -21.86 -28.03 4.79
N SER A 92 -21.40 -29.28 4.91
CA SER A 92 -22.25 -30.48 4.80
C SER A 92 -23.36 -30.59 5.86
N GLY A 93 -23.17 -29.98 7.03
CA GLY A 93 -24.16 -29.95 8.13
C GLY A 93 -24.98 -28.67 8.23
N GLN A 94 -24.84 -27.73 7.29
CA GLN A 94 -25.60 -26.47 7.33
C GLN A 94 -27.03 -26.68 6.84
N SER A 95 -28.00 -26.22 7.64
CA SER A 95 -29.43 -26.25 7.29
C SER A 95 -29.84 -25.15 6.31
N ALA A 96 -29.04 -24.09 6.21
CA ALA A 96 -29.30 -22.94 5.34
C ALA A 96 -27.99 -22.39 4.78
N TYR A 97 -28.07 -21.80 3.59
CA TYR A 97 -26.95 -21.20 2.88
C TYR A 97 -27.23 -19.72 2.58
N PRO A 98 -27.15 -18.83 3.59
CA PRO A 98 -27.43 -17.41 3.39
C PRO A 98 -26.30 -16.71 2.63
N VAL A 99 -26.65 -15.72 1.80
CA VAL A 99 -25.69 -14.83 1.16
C VAL A 99 -25.10 -13.88 2.21
N VAL A 100 -23.77 -13.80 2.24
CA VAL A 100 -23.02 -12.96 3.17
C VAL A 100 -23.11 -11.49 2.71
N PRO A 101 -23.45 -10.55 3.61
CA PRO A 101 -23.47 -9.13 3.29
C PRO A 101 -22.05 -8.61 2.99
N PRO A 102 -21.91 -7.52 2.23
CA PRO A 102 -20.61 -6.91 1.99
C PRO A 102 -20.02 -6.36 3.28
N LEU A 103 -18.68 -6.34 3.36
CA LEU A 103 -17.98 -5.74 4.49
C LEU A 103 -18.30 -4.23 4.53
N LYS A 104 -18.64 -3.74 5.72
CA LYS A 104 -18.75 -2.29 5.96
C LYS A 104 -17.34 -1.68 5.87
N PRO A 105 -17.17 -0.51 5.24
CA PRO A 105 -15.91 0.21 5.26
C PRO A 105 -15.50 0.62 6.68
#